data_AF-A0A7X9E107-F1
#
_entry.id   AF-A0A7X9E107-F1
#
_cell.length_a   1.000
_cell.length_b   1.000
_cell.length_c   1.000
_cell.angle_alpha   90.00
_cell.angle_beta   90.00
_cell.angle_gamma   90.00
#
_symmetry.space_group_name_H-M   'P 1'
#
loop_
_entity.id
_entity.type
_entity.pdbx_description
1 polymer ?
#
loop_
_entity_poly.entity_id
_entity_poly.type
_entity_poly.pdbx_seq_one_letter_code
_entity_poly.pdbx_strand_id
1 'polypeptide(L)'
;MKKIFITMVLFTCFLSTGFAQNELKFEFDFAKFKYDQSSVFLEFYYDLSPEFMKVNDSQAGKFIEAIVKIEMKDVKADTFFIKKNWKIQNVINEETGIDKNLIGVFGFVIPGGEYSLLVDAYDANNPGLKKTINENIVIHPYEDKKFSISDIELSANIKKVDADPLSLFYKNSLEVIPNPSIVYSEKNPVLFFYSELYNLVLDDPSSNFTLQKNIFNSLGRSVYKNDKLISQGKNSVVEYGLINLSKLPTDSYTLEFSLIDNATKRAFVSSKR
;
A
#
# COMPACT_ATOMS: atom_id res chain seq x y z
N MET A 1 61.89 43.12 26.95
CA MET A 1 61.46 43.04 25.54
C MET A 1 61.89 41.71 24.93
N LYS A 2 60.96 40.79 24.65
CA LYS A 2 60.96 39.88 23.49
C LYS A 2 59.66 39.07 23.51
N LYS A 3 59.07 38.93 22.33
CA LYS A 3 57.64 38.75 22.05
C LYS A 3 57.21 37.30 22.25
N ILE A 4 56.06 37.09 22.91
CA ILE A 4 55.37 35.80 22.97
C ILE A 4 54.62 35.65 21.64
N PHE A 5 55.00 34.65 20.85
CA PHE A 5 54.28 34.24 19.64
C PHE A 5 53.19 33.24 20.08
N ILE A 6 51.94 33.72 20.13
CA ILE A 6 50.76 32.86 20.28
C ILE A 6 50.38 32.39 18.87
N THR A 7 50.76 31.16 18.53
CA THR A 7 50.27 30.51 17.31
C THR A 7 48.86 29.99 17.57
N MET A 8 47.88 30.81 17.24
CA MET A 8 46.46 30.45 17.20
C MET A 8 46.24 29.55 15.98
N VAL A 9 46.29 28.24 16.16
CA VAL A 9 45.84 27.29 15.12
C VAL A 9 44.32 27.37 15.06
N LEU A 10 43.86 28.06 14.01
CA LEU A 10 42.48 28.18 13.58
C LEU A 10 41.88 26.77 13.44
N PHE A 11 41.03 26.37 14.39
CA PHE A 11 40.17 25.20 14.24
C PHE A 11 39.09 25.61 13.24
N THR A 12 39.34 25.41 11.93
CA THR A 12 38.30 25.52 10.91
C THR A 12 37.31 24.40 11.14
N CYS A 13 36.30 24.69 11.99
CA CYS A 13 35.02 24.02 11.92
C CYS A 13 34.51 24.20 10.49
N PHE A 14 34.75 23.20 9.63
CA PHE A 14 33.90 22.96 8.48
C PHE A 14 32.51 22.71 9.04
N LEU A 15 31.72 23.78 9.17
CA LEU A 15 30.29 23.72 9.28
C LEU A 15 29.81 23.08 7.99
N SER A 16 29.75 21.74 7.98
CA SER A 16 28.93 21.02 7.02
C SER A 16 27.49 21.43 7.32
N THR A 17 27.04 22.53 6.71
CA THR A 17 25.62 22.76 6.51
C THR A 17 25.16 21.64 5.60
N GLY A 18 24.82 20.50 6.20
CA GLY A 18 24.03 19.48 5.53
C GLY A 18 22.72 20.15 5.19
N PHE A 19 22.62 20.67 3.95
CA PHE A 19 21.33 21.07 3.41
C PHE A 19 20.47 19.81 3.47
N ALA A 20 19.36 19.87 4.21
CA ALA A 20 18.34 18.83 4.14
C ALA A 20 17.91 18.76 2.66
N GLN A 21 18.31 17.69 1.98
CA GLN A 21 17.90 17.46 0.61
C GLN A 21 16.46 17.00 0.66
N ASN A 22 15.57 17.72 -0.03
CA ASN A 22 14.18 17.31 -0.17
C ASN A 22 14.16 15.91 -0.82
N GLU A 23 13.33 15.03 -0.29
CA GLU A 23 13.05 13.70 -0.85
C GLU A 23 11.76 13.76 -1.67
N LEU A 24 11.63 12.89 -2.68
CA LEU A 24 10.37 12.74 -3.39
C LEU A 24 9.32 12.16 -2.43
N LYS A 25 8.19 12.84 -2.29
CA LYS A 25 7.06 12.34 -1.49
C LYS A 25 6.29 11.28 -2.28
N PHE A 26 6.76 10.05 -2.20
CA PHE A 26 6.19 8.89 -2.86
C PHE A 26 5.89 7.80 -1.84
N GLU A 27 4.62 7.44 -1.66
CA GLU A 27 4.22 6.31 -0.82
C GLU A 27 3.78 5.13 -1.68
N PHE A 28 3.98 3.93 -1.14
CA PHE A 28 3.70 2.68 -1.82
C PHE A 28 3.07 1.69 -0.84
N ASP A 29 2.10 0.94 -1.33
CA ASP A 29 1.55 -0.22 -0.64
C ASP A 29 1.14 -1.33 -1.62
N PHE A 30 0.90 -2.55 -1.15
CA PHE A 30 0.41 -3.64 -1.99
C PHE A 30 -0.58 -4.57 -1.28
N ALA A 31 -1.37 -5.28 -2.09
CA ALA A 31 -2.24 -6.36 -1.64
C ALA A 31 -2.25 -7.51 -2.67
N LYS A 32 -2.35 -8.74 -2.16
CA LYS A 32 -2.41 -9.99 -2.93
C LYS A 32 -3.83 -10.54 -2.94
N PHE A 33 -4.35 -10.85 -4.13
CA PHE A 33 -5.67 -11.44 -4.35
C PHE A 33 -5.55 -12.77 -5.08
N LYS A 34 -6.59 -13.61 -4.99
CA LYS A 34 -6.62 -14.89 -5.70
C LYS A 34 -6.62 -14.68 -7.20
N TYR A 35 -5.81 -15.45 -7.92
CA TYR A 35 -5.80 -15.48 -9.38
C TYR A 35 -6.01 -16.91 -9.90
N ASP A 36 -5.01 -17.78 -9.71
CA ASP A 36 -5.11 -19.20 -10.05
C ASP A 36 -4.39 -20.08 -8.99
N GLN A 37 -4.25 -21.37 -9.28
CA GLN A 37 -3.65 -22.35 -8.35
C GLN A 37 -2.12 -22.20 -8.17
N SER A 38 -1.46 -21.47 -9.06
CA SER A 38 -0.01 -21.31 -9.13
C SER A 38 0.47 -19.88 -8.88
N SER A 39 -0.44 -18.91 -8.98
CA SER A 39 -0.15 -17.48 -8.98
C SER A 39 -1.19 -16.68 -8.20
N VAL A 40 -0.78 -15.51 -7.73
CA VAL A 40 -1.67 -14.49 -7.16
C VAL A 40 -1.74 -13.27 -8.06
N PHE A 41 -2.81 -12.49 -7.93
CA PHE A 41 -2.89 -11.16 -8.50
C PHE A 41 -2.36 -10.17 -7.46
N LEU A 42 -1.21 -9.57 -7.73
CA LEU A 42 -0.59 -8.55 -6.90
C LEU A 42 -1.02 -7.18 -7.43
N GLU A 43 -1.68 -6.41 -6.58
CA GLU A 43 -1.91 -4.98 -6.81
C GLU A 43 -0.86 -4.17 -6.06
N PHE A 44 -0.20 -3.27 -6.78
CA PHE A 44 0.77 -2.30 -6.30
C PHE A 44 0.10 -0.93 -6.35
N TYR A 45 -0.01 -0.24 -5.22
CA TYR A 45 -0.63 1.08 -5.12
C TYR A 45 0.43 2.13 -4.83
N TYR A 46 0.32 3.30 -5.45
CA TYR A 46 1.21 4.42 -5.14
C TYR A 46 0.45 5.71 -4.90
N ASP A 47 1.04 6.58 -4.09
CA ASP A 47 0.65 7.97 -3.92
C ASP A 47 1.88 8.85 -4.14
N LEU A 48 1.88 9.62 -5.21
CA LEU A 48 2.92 10.58 -5.53
C LEU A 48 2.43 12.00 -5.25
N SER A 49 2.98 12.63 -4.22
CA SER A 49 2.79 14.05 -3.99
C SER A 49 3.77 14.84 -4.88
N PRO A 50 3.27 15.82 -5.64
CA PRO A 50 4.09 16.61 -6.55
C PRO A 50 4.93 17.70 -5.87
N GLU A 51 4.93 17.74 -4.55
CA GLU A 51 5.72 18.69 -3.77
C GLU A 51 7.20 18.58 -4.13
N PHE A 52 7.83 19.74 -4.34
CA PHE A 52 9.22 19.90 -4.80
C PHE A 52 9.55 19.37 -6.21
N MET A 53 8.60 18.74 -6.91
CA MET A 53 8.83 18.29 -8.28
C MET A 53 8.98 19.49 -9.23
N LYS A 54 9.82 19.30 -10.24
CA LYS A 54 10.07 20.29 -11.27
C LYS A 54 8.92 20.32 -12.28
N VAL A 55 8.32 21.50 -12.40
CA VAL A 55 7.33 21.80 -13.44
C VAL A 55 8.05 22.09 -14.76
N ASN A 56 7.55 21.50 -15.84
CA ASN A 56 8.06 21.72 -17.20
C ASN A 56 6.92 22.16 -18.12
N ASP A 57 7.28 22.79 -19.24
CA ASP A 57 6.32 23.28 -20.24
C ASP A 57 6.21 22.29 -21.42
N SER A 58 5.00 22.12 -21.95
CA SER A 58 4.71 21.36 -23.17
C SER A 58 3.70 22.09 -24.05
N GLN A 59 3.49 21.62 -25.29
CA GLN A 59 2.45 22.15 -26.17
C GLN A 59 1.03 22.02 -25.59
N ALA A 60 0.81 21.07 -24.67
CA ALA A 60 -0.46 20.84 -24.00
C ALA A 60 -0.60 21.58 -22.65
N GLY A 61 0.40 22.39 -22.27
CA GLY A 61 0.46 23.09 -20.98
C GLY A 61 1.61 22.63 -20.09
N LYS A 62 1.62 23.12 -18.86
CA LYS A 62 2.61 22.75 -17.83
C LYS A 62 2.37 21.33 -17.34
N PHE A 63 3.42 20.61 -17.00
CA PHE A 63 3.32 19.25 -16.48
C PHE A 63 4.43 18.93 -15.48
N ILE A 64 4.17 17.88 -14.70
CA ILE A 64 5.15 17.20 -13.84
C ILE A 64 5.29 15.76 -14.33
N GLU A 65 6.46 15.17 -14.10
CA GLU A 65 6.75 13.81 -14.53
C GLU A 65 7.65 13.10 -13.53
N ALA A 66 7.23 11.91 -13.11
CA ALA A 66 8.03 10.99 -12.33
C ALA A 66 8.26 9.69 -13.11
N ILE A 67 9.42 9.08 -12.88
CA ILE A 67 9.69 7.70 -13.29
C ILE A 67 9.64 6.82 -12.05
N VAL A 68 8.83 5.76 -12.12
CA VAL A 68 8.79 4.71 -11.10
C VAL A 68 9.38 3.46 -11.70
N LYS A 69 10.52 3.02 -11.17
CA LYS A 69 11.19 1.78 -11.53
C LYS A 69 10.81 0.72 -10.50
N ILE A 70 10.25 -0.39 -10.97
CA ILE A 70 9.95 -1.56 -10.14
C ILE A 70 10.81 -2.73 -10.61
N GLU A 71 11.59 -3.26 -9.68
CA GLU A 71 12.37 -4.48 -9.88
C GLU A 71 11.95 -5.52 -8.85
N MET A 72 11.35 -6.61 -9.31
CA MET A 72 11.01 -7.77 -8.49
C MET A 72 11.87 -8.94 -8.94
N LYS A 73 12.70 -9.47 -8.03
CA LYS A 73 13.63 -10.57 -8.29
C LYS A 73 13.24 -11.79 -7.48
N ASP A 74 13.14 -12.94 -8.15
CA ASP A 74 12.98 -14.23 -7.48
C ASP A 74 14.27 -14.56 -6.72
N VAL A 75 14.16 -14.75 -5.41
CA VAL A 75 15.31 -14.95 -4.51
C VAL A 75 16.01 -16.28 -4.78
N LYS A 76 15.27 -17.32 -5.19
CA LYS A 76 15.82 -18.67 -5.42
C LYS A 76 16.44 -18.79 -6.81
N ALA A 77 15.76 -18.27 -7.83
CA ALA A 77 16.25 -18.33 -9.20
C ALA A 77 17.32 -17.27 -9.50
N ASP A 78 17.44 -16.24 -8.66
CA ASP A 78 18.30 -15.07 -8.86
C ASP A 78 17.99 -14.30 -10.16
N THR A 79 16.74 -14.34 -10.63
CA THR A 79 16.30 -13.71 -11.88
C THR A 79 15.19 -12.68 -11.65
N PHE A 80 15.19 -11.60 -12.43
CA PHE A 80 14.11 -10.62 -12.40
C PHE A 80 12.82 -11.20 -12.98
N PHE A 81 11.77 -11.20 -12.16
CA PHE A 81 10.40 -11.45 -12.62
C PHE A 81 9.76 -10.17 -13.17
N ILE A 82 9.99 -9.02 -12.50
CA ILE A 82 9.63 -7.69 -13.00
C ILE A 82 10.89 -6.84 -13.05
N LYS A 83 11.08 -6.12 -14.15
CA LYS A 83 12.10 -5.07 -14.29
C LYS A 83 11.59 -4.05 -15.31
N LYS A 84 10.85 -3.06 -14.82
CA LYS A 84 10.13 -2.10 -15.67
C LYS A 84 10.17 -0.70 -15.08
N ASN A 85 10.08 0.28 -15.98
CA ASN A 85 9.96 1.69 -15.64
C ASN A 85 8.60 2.18 -16.12
N TRP A 86 7.87 2.88 -15.27
CA TRP A 86 6.63 3.56 -15.59
C TRP A 86 6.83 5.05 -15.52
N LYS A 87 6.18 5.74 -16.44
CA LYS A 87 6.16 7.20 -16.49
C LYS A 87 4.82 7.66 -15.94
N ILE A 88 4.86 8.37 -14.81
CA ILE A 88 3.68 9.01 -14.22
C ILE A 88 3.76 10.47 -14.60
N GLN A 89 2.81 10.93 -15.42
CA GLN A 89 2.76 12.30 -15.91
C GLN A 89 1.40 12.90 -15.59
N ASN A 90 1.39 14.14 -15.12
CA ASN A 90 0.16 14.90 -14.93
C ASN A 90 0.31 16.28 -15.56
N VAL A 91 -0.65 16.65 -16.40
CA VAL A 91 -0.76 18.01 -16.96
C VAL A 91 -1.44 18.87 -15.91
N ILE A 92 -0.78 19.96 -15.54
CA ILE A 92 -1.23 20.90 -14.53
C ILE A 92 -2.31 21.77 -15.16
N ASN A 93 -3.53 21.66 -14.64
CA ASN A 93 -4.60 22.58 -14.99
C ASN A 93 -4.38 23.90 -14.24
N GLU A 94 -4.36 25.03 -14.96
CA GLU A 94 -4.12 26.36 -14.41
C GLU A 94 -5.19 26.78 -13.38
N GLU A 95 -6.42 26.25 -13.47
CA GLU A 95 -7.51 26.55 -12.53
C GLU A 95 -7.41 25.78 -11.22
N THR A 96 -6.89 24.54 -11.25
CA THR A 96 -6.84 23.66 -10.06
C THR A 96 -5.45 23.52 -9.46
N GLY A 97 -4.41 23.98 -10.16
CA GLY A 97 -3.02 23.93 -9.71
C GLY A 97 -2.45 22.50 -9.60
N ILE A 98 -1.38 22.39 -8.81
CA ILE A 98 -0.56 21.18 -8.60
C ILE A 98 -1.02 20.38 -7.37
N ASP A 99 -2.01 20.86 -6.62
CA ASP A 99 -2.27 20.45 -5.23
C ASP A 99 -2.81 19.02 -5.03
N LYS A 100 -2.98 18.22 -6.08
CA LYS A 100 -3.48 16.85 -5.96
C LYS A 100 -2.37 15.83 -6.13
N ASN A 101 -2.23 15.01 -5.11
CA ASN A 101 -1.50 13.76 -5.15
C ASN A 101 -1.97 12.88 -6.33
N LEU A 102 -1.01 12.24 -6.98
CA LEU A 102 -1.25 11.29 -8.06
C LEU A 102 -1.29 9.88 -7.47
N ILE A 103 -2.50 9.34 -7.37
CA ILE A 103 -2.74 7.98 -6.87
C ILE A 103 -2.91 7.05 -8.07
N GLY A 104 -2.35 5.85 -8.00
CA GLY A 104 -2.55 4.84 -9.05
C GLY A 104 -2.30 3.42 -8.58
N VAL A 105 -2.55 2.48 -9.49
CA VAL A 105 -2.42 1.04 -9.25
C VAL A 105 -1.75 0.35 -10.44
N PHE A 106 -0.85 -0.60 -10.16
CA PHE A 106 -0.32 -1.55 -11.14
C PHE A 106 -0.72 -2.97 -10.73
N GLY A 107 -1.26 -3.73 -11.68
CA GLY A 107 -1.63 -5.13 -11.47
C GLY A 107 -0.63 -6.09 -12.11
N PHE A 108 -0.24 -7.13 -11.37
CA PHE A 108 0.66 -8.18 -11.84
C PHE A 108 0.16 -9.56 -11.45
N VAL A 109 0.38 -10.56 -12.31
CA VAL A 109 0.19 -11.97 -11.96
C VAL A 109 1.55 -12.54 -11.58
N ILE A 110 1.71 -12.94 -10.31
CA ILE A 110 2.98 -13.38 -9.75
C ILE A 110 2.87 -14.85 -9.32
N PRO A 111 3.76 -15.75 -9.78
CA PRO A 111 3.76 -17.13 -9.33
C PRO A 111 4.24 -17.27 -7.88
N GLY A 112 3.88 -18.39 -7.24
CA GLY A 112 4.33 -18.71 -5.89
C GLY A 112 5.85 -18.68 -5.75
N GLY A 113 6.34 -18.02 -4.71
CA GLY A 113 7.78 -17.79 -4.53
C GLY A 113 8.12 -16.75 -3.48
N GLU A 114 9.43 -16.54 -3.28
CA GLU A 114 9.99 -15.51 -2.42
C GLU A 114 10.69 -14.49 -3.30
N TYR A 115 10.35 -13.21 -3.14
CA TYR A 115 10.81 -12.14 -4.01
C TYR A 115 11.39 -10.99 -3.20
N SER A 116 12.49 -10.42 -3.69
CA SER A 116 12.93 -9.08 -3.28
C SER A 116 12.33 -8.05 -4.23
N LEU A 117 11.74 -6.99 -3.68
CA LEU A 117 11.15 -5.88 -4.41
C LEU A 117 11.97 -4.60 -4.14
N LEU A 118 12.40 -3.95 -5.22
CA LEU A 118 12.97 -2.61 -5.22
C LEU A 118 12.02 -1.68 -5.98
N VAL A 119 11.64 -0.58 -5.35
CA VAL A 119 10.89 0.51 -5.96
C VAL A 119 11.73 1.77 -5.89
N ASP A 120 12.12 2.29 -7.04
CA ASP A 120 12.82 3.57 -7.16
C ASP A 120 11.92 4.56 -7.89
N ALA A 121 11.42 5.56 -7.17
CA ALA A 121 10.65 6.66 -7.75
C ALA A 121 11.50 7.94 -7.77
N TYR A 122 11.54 8.65 -8.89
CA TYR A 122 12.28 9.89 -9.02
C TYR A 122 11.61 10.88 -9.98
N ASP A 123 11.80 12.17 -9.74
CA ASP A 123 11.40 13.21 -10.70
C ASP A 123 12.24 13.08 -11.98
N ALA A 124 11.57 12.93 -13.12
CA ALA A 124 12.22 12.74 -14.42
C ALA A 124 13.13 13.91 -14.81
N ASN A 125 12.84 15.11 -14.30
CA ASN A 125 13.53 16.36 -14.64
C ASN A 125 14.41 16.88 -13.49
N ASN A 126 14.41 16.16 -12.35
CA ASN A 126 15.32 16.34 -11.24
C ASN A 126 15.59 14.99 -10.53
N PRO A 127 16.41 14.09 -11.12
CA PRO A 127 16.59 12.73 -10.58
C PRO A 127 17.20 12.65 -9.17
N GLY A 128 17.73 13.76 -8.64
CA GLY A 128 18.17 13.88 -7.25
C GLY A 128 17.01 13.92 -6.24
N LEU A 129 15.81 14.32 -6.69
CA LEU A 129 14.57 14.21 -5.92
C LEU A 129 13.98 12.82 -6.17
N LYS A 130 14.23 11.90 -5.25
CA LYS A 130 13.86 10.49 -5.39
C LYS A 130 13.53 9.86 -4.05
N LYS A 131 12.87 8.72 -4.08
CA LYS A 131 12.64 7.83 -2.93
C LYS A 131 12.86 6.38 -3.39
N THR A 132 13.53 5.61 -2.54
CA THR A 132 13.84 4.19 -2.79
C THR A 132 13.25 3.36 -1.66
N ILE A 133 12.47 2.34 -2.02
CA ILE A 133 11.80 1.43 -1.09
C ILE A 133 12.25 0.01 -1.41
N ASN A 134 12.59 -0.77 -0.38
CA ASN A 134 12.97 -2.17 -0.49
C ASN A 134 12.05 -3.02 0.38
N GLU A 135 11.47 -4.06 -0.20
CA GLU A 135 10.56 -4.98 0.48
C GLU A 135 10.90 -6.43 0.15
N ASN A 136 10.53 -7.34 1.04
CA ASN A 136 10.54 -8.77 0.74
C ASN A 136 9.10 -9.27 0.70
N ILE A 137 8.73 -9.92 -0.41
CA ILE A 137 7.37 -10.38 -0.65
C ILE A 137 7.39 -11.89 -0.78
N VAL A 138 6.57 -12.56 0.04
CA VAL A 138 6.30 -13.99 -0.10
C VAL A 138 4.94 -14.18 -0.75
N ILE A 139 4.91 -14.94 -1.84
CA ILE A 139 3.71 -15.25 -2.61
C ILE A 139 3.31 -16.70 -2.33
N HIS A 140 2.14 -16.85 -1.71
CA HIS A 140 1.48 -18.13 -1.51
C HIS A 140 0.19 -18.16 -2.34
N PRO A 141 0.12 -18.92 -3.44
CA PRO A 141 -1.12 -19.10 -4.20
C PRO A 141 -2.23 -19.70 -3.33
N TYR A 142 -3.47 -19.35 -3.65
CA TYR A 142 -4.63 -19.76 -2.87
C TYR A 142 -5.09 -21.17 -3.30
N GLU A 143 -5.19 -22.09 -2.35
CA GLU A 143 -5.65 -23.45 -2.62
C GLU A 143 -7.18 -23.49 -2.83
N ASP A 144 -7.66 -24.14 -3.91
CA ASP A 144 -9.10 -24.15 -4.26
C ASP A 144 -10.02 -24.86 -3.24
N LYS A 145 -9.48 -25.74 -2.41
CA LYS A 145 -10.27 -26.55 -1.46
C LYS A 145 -10.15 -26.09 -0.01
N LYS A 146 -9.48 -24.97 0.24
CA LYS A 146 -9.36 -24.39 1.58
C LYS A 146 -9.93 -22.99 1.57
N PHE A 147 -10.77 -22.69 2.55
CA PHE A 147 -11.22 -21.32 2.76
C PHE A 147 -10.01 -20.43 3.08
N SER A 148 -10.06 -19.20 2.60
CA SER A 148 -8.96 -18.24 2.75
C SER A 148 -9.46 -16.81 2.63
N ILE A 149 -8.60 -15.87 2.98
CA ILE A 149 -8.84 -14.42 2.89
C ILE A 149 -7.72 -13.84 2.03
N SER A 150 -8.03 -12.88 1.16
CA SER A 150 -7.01 -12.06 0.50
C SER A 150 -6.19 -11.25 1.52
N ASP A 151 -5.14 -10.57 1.05
CA ASP A 151 -4.63 -9.44 1.83
C ASP A 151 -5.74 -8.40 2.09
N ILE A 152 -5.54 -7.59 3.12
CA ILE A 152 -6.39 -6.42 3.37
C ILE A 152 -5.79 -5.23 2.63
N GLU A 153 -6.58 -4.64 1.72
CA GLU A 153 -6.27 -3.34 1.14
C GLU A 153 -6.86 -2.25 2.03
N LEU A 154 -6.01 -1.29 2.41
CA LEU A 154 -6.44 -0.08 3.08
C LEU A 154 -6.67 1.03 2.06
N SER A 155 -7.85 1.64 2.15
CA SER A 155 -8.35 2.56 1.14
C SER A 155 -8.58 3.94 1.75
N ALA A 156 -8.41 4.98 0.93
CA ALA A 156 -8.79 6.34 1.26
C ALA A 156 -10.31 6.51 1.16
N ASN A 157 -10.95 5.76 0.25
CA ASN A 157 -12.40 5.75 0.08
C ASN A 157 -12.86 4.49 -0.67
N ILE A 158 -14.10 4.06 -0.43
CA ILE A 158 -14.77 3.00 -1.20
C ILE A 158 -16.15 3.47 -1.60
N LYS A 159 -16.43 3.51 -2.91
CA LYS A 159 -17.76 3.81 -3.44
C LYS A 159 -18.42 2.56 -4.00
N LYS A 160 -19.70 2.40 -3.70
CA LYS A 160 -20.57 1.37 -4.29
C LYS A 160 -21.67 1.98 -5.12
N VAL A 161 -22.33 3.00 -4.57
CA VAL A 161 -23.29 3.82 -5.29
C VAL A 161 -22.48 4.79 -6.16
N ASP A 162 -22.85 4.87 -7.44
CA ASP A 162 -22.17 5.69 -8.45
C ASP A 162 -20.67 5.36 -8.63
N ALA A 163 -20.30 4.10 -8.39
CA ALA A 163 -18.97 3.61 -8.73
C ALA A 163 -18.77 3.71 -10.25
N ASP A 164 -17.72 4.41 -10.69
CA ASP A 164 -17.40 4.58 -12.10
C ASP A 164 -16.72 3.30 -12.65
N PRO A 165 -17.35 2.56 -13.58
CA PRO A 165 -16.76 1.35 -14.17
C PRO A 165 -15.51 1.63 -15.02
N LEU A 166 -15.25 2.89 -15.37
CA LEU A 166 -14.06 3.32 -16.11
C LEU A 166 -12.92 3.76 -15.18
N SER A 167 -13.17 3.85 -13.88
CA SER A 167 -12.14 4.18 -12.89
C SER A 167 -11.06 3.10 -12.88
N LEU A 168 -9.80 3.51 -12.79
CA LEU A 168 -8.66 2.60 -12.61
C LEU A 168 -8.74 1.80 -11.31
N PHE A 169 -9.60 2.23 -10.39
CA PHE A 169 -9.84 1.64 -9.07
C PHE A 169 -11.11 0.78 -9.02
N TYR A 170 -11.74 0.53 -10.18
CA TYR A 170 -12.97 -0.25 -10.24
C TYR A 170 -12.68 -1.75 -10.14
N LYS A 171 -13.23 -2.40 -9.11
CA LYS A 171 -13.20 -3.86 -8.95
C LYS A 171 -14.39 -4.37 -8.17
N ASN A 172 -14.89 -5.54 -8.56
CA ASN A 172 -16.03 -6.20 -7.91
C ASN A 172 -17.24 -5.27 -7.65
N SER A 173 -17.57 -4.43 -8.65
CA SER A 173 -18.65 -3.42 -8.58
C SER A 173 -18.46 -2.33 -7.53
N LEU A 174 -17.22 -2.08 -7.13
CA LEU A 174 -16.82 -1.03 -6.21
C LEU A 174 -15.72 -0.18 -6.87
N GLU A 175 -15.69 1.11 -6.54
CA GLU A 175 -14.53 1.96 -6.78
C GLU A 175 -13.74 2.04 -5.47
N VAL A 176 -12.56 1.41 -5.42
CA VAL A 176 -11.74 1.22 -4.22
C VAL A 176 -10.46 2.06 -4.35
N ILE A 177 -10.50 3.30 -3.84
CA ILE A 177 -9.38 4.24 -3.97
C ILE A 177 -8.37 3.93 -2.85
N PRO A 178 -7.14 3.49 -3.16
CA PRO A 178 -6.19 3.02 -2.14
C PRO A 178 -5.71 4.17 -1.23
N ASN A 179 -5.20 3.84 -0.04
CA ASN A 179 -4.41 4.73 0.81
C ASN A 179 -2.99 4.18 1.00
N PRO A 180 -2.08 4.38 0.03
CA PRO A 180 -0.73 3.81 0.08
C PRO A 180 0.12 4.32 1.24
N SER A 181 -0.19 5.50 1.77
CA SER A 181 0.52 6.02 2.95
C SER A 181 0.20 5.26 4.24
N ILE A 182 -0.99 4.64 4.32
CA ILE A 182 -1.54 3.99 5.52
C ILE A 182 -1.57 4.94 6.75
N VAL A 183 -1.44 6.25 6.53
CA VAL A 183 -1.48 7.25 7.59
C VAL A 183 -2.90 7.77 7.78
N TYR A 184 -3.32 7.82 9.03
CA TYR A 184 -4.59 8.39 9.47
C TYR A 184 -4.34 9.54 10.44
N SER A 185 -5.19 10.56 10.40
CA SER A 185 -5.04 11.76 11.25
C SER A 185 -6.39 12.16 11.84
N GLU A 186 -6.38 13.08 12.81
CA GLU A 186 -7.62 13.62 13.37
C GLU A 186 -8.56 14.22 12.31
N LYS A 187 -7.98 14.77 11.22
CA LYS A 187 -8.73 15.32 10.09
C LYS A 187 -9.29 14.24 9.17
N ASN A 188 -8.60 13.10 9.07
CA ASN A 188 -9.01 11.94 8.26
C ASN A 188 -8.92 10.65 9.10
N PRO A 189 -9.84 10.44 10.05
CA PRO A 189 -9.75 9.35 11.02
C PRO A 189 -10.47 8.08 10.55
N VAL A 190 -11.01 8.06 9.33
CA VAL A 190 -11.80 6.93 8.83
C VAL A 190 -10.89 5.99 8.05
N LEU A 191 -10.76 4.77 8.54
CA LEU A 191 -10.11 3.67 7.84
C LEU A 191 -11.15 2.98 6.98
N PHE A 192 -10.93 2.93 5.67
CA PHE A 192 -11.67 2.04 4.77
C PHE A 192 -10.84 0.79 4.49
N PHE A 193 -11.49 -0.35 4.38
CA PHE A 193 -10.83 -1.62 4.07
C PHE A 193 -11.57 -2.37 2.97
N TYR A 194 -10.82 -3.17 2.23
CA TYR A 194 -11.31 -4.11 1.22
C TYR A 194 -10.57 -5.45 1.36
N SER A 195 -11.31 -6.55 1.26
CA SER A 195 -10.75 -7.92 1.26
C SER A 195 -11.73 -8.90 0.60
N GLU A 196 -11.23 -10.01 0.08
CA GLU A 196 -12.00 -11.05 -0.56
C GLU A 196 -11.91 -12.37 0.24
N LEU A 197 -13.07 -12.99 0.47
CA LEU A 197 -13.20 -14.28 1.13
C LEU A 197 -13.40 -15.36 0.07
N TYR A 198 -12.58 -16.41 0.11
CA TYR A 198 -12.56 -17.46 -0.91
C TYR A 198 -12.95 -18.83 -0.36
N ASN A 199 -13.46 -19.68 -1.24
CA ASN A 199 -13.75 -21.10 -1.01
C ASN A 199 -14.54 -21.33 0.30
N LEU A 200 -15.63 -20.60 0.46
CA LEU A 200 -16.49 -20.60 1.66
C LEU A 200 -17.39 -21.85 1.72
N VAL A 201 -16.78 -23.03 1.65
CA VAL A 201 -17.47 -24.32 1.72
C VAL A 201 -16.85 -25.14 2.84
N LEU A 202 -17.69 -25.68 3.71
CA LEU A 202 -17.31 -26.55 4.83
C LEU A 202 -17.83 -27.96 4.61
N ASP A 203 -17.21 -28.92 5.29
CA ASP A 203 -17.66 -30.32 5.29
C ASP A 203 -19.03 -30.47 5.99
N ASP A 204 -19.27 -29.67 7.04
CA ASP A 204 -20.57 -29.59 7.71
C ASP A 204 -21.45 -28.50 7.04
N PRO A 205 -22.50 -28.87 6.29
CA PRO A 205 -23.37 -27.91 5.59
C PRO A 205 -24.26 -27.09 6.54
N SER A 206 -24.37 -27.48 7.82
CA SER A 206 -25.14 -26.76 8.83
C SER A 206 -24.30 -25.69 9.57
N SER A 207 -22.98 -25.76 9.45
CA SER A 207 -22.05 -24.79 10.02
C SER A 207 -21.97 -23.51 9.17
N ASN A 208 -21.35 -22.48 9.71
CA ASN A 208 -21.04 -21.23 9.03
C ASN A 208 -19.65 -20.76 9.44
N PHE A 209 -19.17 -19.70 8.80
CA PHE A 209 -17.95 -19.03 9.21
C PHE A 209 -18.26 -17.85 10.13
N THR A 210 -17.29 -17.47 10.95
CA THR A 210 -17.25 -16.17 11.63
C THR A 210 -16.06 -15.39 11.12
N LEU A 211 -16.29 -14.22 10.54
CA LEU A 211 -15.23 -13.26 10.26
C LEU A 211 -15.07 -12.34 11.47
N GLN A 212 -13.94 -12.45 12.13
CA GLN A 212 -13.55 -11.57 13.22
C GLN A 212 -12.58 -10.51 12.70
N LYS A 213 -12.86 -9.26 13.04
CA LYS A 213 -12.04 -8.10 12.70
C LYS A 213 -11.52 -7.49 13.97
N ASN A 214 -10.20 -7.46 14.14
CA ASN A 214 -9.53 -6.91 15.30
C ASN A 214 -8.64 -5.74 14.87
N ILE A 215 -8.54 -4.71 15.70
CA ILE A 215 -7.43 -3.75 15.63
C ILE A 215 -6.59 -3.93 16.88
N PHE A 216 -5.30 -4.19 16.70
CA PHE A 216 -4.30 -4.23 17.76
C PHE A 216 -3.48 -2.94 17.75
N ASN A 217 -3.15 -2.42 18.92
CA ASN A 217 -2.22 -1.29 19.05
C ASN A 217 -0.76 -1.77 19.09
N SER A 218 0.21 -0.86 19.22
CA SER A 218 1.65 -1.22 19.21
C SER A 218 2.07 -2.13 20.36
N LEU A 219 1.28 -2.18 21.44
CA LEU A 219 1.47 -3.08 22.59
C LEU A 219 0.79 -4.45 22.38
N GLY A 220 0.21 -4.72 21.21
CA GLY A 220 -0.51 -5.95 20.90
C GLY A 220 -1.88 -6.07 21.60
N ARG A 221 -2.42 -4.97 22.15
CA ARG A 221 -3.73 -4.98 22.80
C ARG A 221 -4.83 -4.75 21.77
N SER A 222 -5.86 -5.60 21.80
CA SER A 222 -7.07 -5.38 20.99
C SER A 222 -7.81 -4.14 21.49
N VAL A 223 -7.93 -3.13 20.63
CA VAL A 223 -8.63 -1.85 20.90
C VAL A 223 -9.94 -1.73 20.13
N TYR A 224 -10.15 -2.60 19.15
CA TYR A 224 -11.39 -2.75 18.41
C TYR A 224 -11.60 -4.23 18.08
N LYS A 225 -12.85 -4.67 18.15
CA LYS A 225 -13.26 -6.01 17.78
C LYS A 225 -14.67 -6.00 17.21
N ASN A 226 -14.87 -6.67 16.09
CA ASN A 226 -16.18 -6.91 15.50
C ASN A 226 -16.24 -8.32 14.90
N ASP A 227 -17.30 -9.05 15.20
CA ASP A 227 -17.56 -10.38 14.64
C ASP A 227 -18.75 -10.30 13.68
N LYS A 228 -18.64 -10.98 12.53
CA LYS A 228 -19.68 -11.08 11.50
C LYS A 228 -19.85 -12.53 11.08
N LEU A 229 -21.08 -13.03 11.10
CA LEU A 229 -21.39 -14.35 10.55
C LEU A 229 -21.29 -14.31 9.02
N ILE A 230 -20.60 -15.28 8.44
CA ILE A 230 -20.46 -15.44 7.00
C ILE A 230 -21.03 -16.80 6.60
N SER A 231 -22.05 -16.78 5.74
CA SER A 231 -22.67 -18.01 5.24
C SER A 231 -21.78 -18.75 4.25
N GLN A 232 -21.95 -20.06 4.18
CA GLN A 232 -21.31 -20.86 3.14
C GLN A 232 -21.81 -20.47 1.74
N GLY A 233 -20.93 -20.57 0.74
CA GLY A 233 -21.25 -20.20 -0.63
C GLY A 233 -20.17 -20.66 -1.62
N LYS A 234 -20.59 -20.94 -2.86
CA LYS A 234 -19.67 -21.32 -3.95
C LYS A 234 -18.88 -20.13 -4.49
N ASN A 235 -19.45 -18.93 -4.42
CA ASN A 235 -18.83 -17.71 -4.92
C ASN A 235 -17.99 -17.07 -3.82
N SER A 236 -16.96 -16.34 -4.22
CA SER A 236 -16.24 -15.46 -3.30
C SER A 236 -17.16 -14.37 -2.76
N VAL A 237 -16.86 -13.91 -1.55
CA VAL A 237 -17.58 -12.81 -0.91
C VAL A 237 -16.61 -11.66 -0.72
N VAL A 238 -16.99 -10.48 -1.20
CA VAL A 238 -16.23 -9.26 -0.95
C VAL A 238 -16.61 -8.69 0.40
N GLU A 239 -15.63 -8.50 1.26
CA GLU A 239 -15.77 -7.81 2.54
C GLU A 239 -15.14 -6.43 2.46
N TYR A 240 -15.96 -5.40 2.63
CA TYR A 240 -15.51 -4.02 2.65
C TYR A 240 -16.28 -3.23 3.71
N GLY A 241 -15.71 -2.13 4.17
CA GLY A 241 -16.35 -1.30 5.18
C GLY A 241 -15.44 -0.20 5.69
N LEU A 242 -15.85 0.39 6.81
CA LEU A 242 -15.11 1.47 7.46
C LEU A 242 -15.03 1.27 8.97
N ILE A 243 -13.96 1.80 9.56
CA ILE A 243 -13.75 1.88 11.01
C ILE A 243 -13.36 3.32 11.34
N ASN A 244 -14.07 3.94 12.28
CA ASN A 244 -13.72 5.28 12.75
C ASN A 244 -12.66 5.19 13.86
N LEU A 245 -11.46 5.68 13.56
CA LEU A 245 -10.31 5.67 14.47
C LEU A 245 -10.25 6.88 15.40
N SER A 246 -11.21 7.82 15.35
CA SER A 246 -11.14 9.10 16.09
C SER A 246 -11.10 8.94 17.61
N LYS A 247 -11.55 7.80 18.14
CA LYS A 247 -11.50 7.49 19.57
C LYS A 247 -10.24 6.73 19.99
N LEU A 248 -9.42 6.33 19.02
CA LEU A 248 -8.17 5.63 19.28
C LEU A 248 -7.05 6.67 19.50
N PRO A 249 -6.17 6.48 20.49
CA PRO A 249 -5.00 7.33 20.68
C PRO A 249 -4.07 7.33 19.46
N THR A 250 -3.16 8.29 19.38
CA THR A 250 -2.03 8.20 18.43
C THR A 250 -1.17 6.99 18.76
N ASP A 251 -1.08 6.04 17.83
CA ASP A 251 -0.29 4.82 17.96
C ASP A 251 -0.08 4.20 16.55
N SER A 252 0.78 3.19 16.46
CA SER A 252 0.75 2.25 15.34
C SER A 252 -0.27 1.16 15.61
N TYR A 253 -1.01 0.76 14.57
CA TYR A 253 -2.07 -0.22 14.68
C TYR A 253 -1.86 -1.38 13.72
N THR A 254 -2.54 -2.49 13.95
CA THR A 254 -2.60 -3.62 13.01
C THR A 254 -4.04 -4.06 12.91
N LEU A 255 -4.61 -3.97 11.71
CA LEU A 255 -5.91 -4.52 11.37
C LEU A 255 -5.74 -6.00 11.01
N GLU A 256 -6.48 -6.87 11.67
CA GLU A 256 -6.45 -8.31 11.46
C GLU A 256 -7.85 -8.84 11.17
N PHE A 257 -7.97 -9.62 10.10
CA PHE A 257 -9.14 -10.41 9.76
C PHE A 257 -8.86 -11.89 10.00
N SER A 258 -9.71 -12.52 10.80
CA SER A 258 -9.70 -13.96 11.09
C SER A 258 -11.00 -14.58 10.60
N LEU A 259 -10.94 -15.39 9.54
CA LEU A 259 -12.07 -16.15 9.01
C LEU A 259 -12.05 -17.54 9.64
N ILE A 260 -13.02 -17.80 10.52
CA ILE A 260 -13.04 -18.95 11.41
C ILE A 260 -14.15 -19.90 10.97
N ASP A 261 -13.83 -21.18 10.76
CA ASP A 261 -14.83 -22.24 10.67
C ASP A 261 -15.42 -22.52 12.06
N ASN A 262 -16.73 -22.32 12.22
CA ASN A 262 -17.38 -22.49 13.51
C ASN A 262 -17.45 -23.95 13.99
N ALA A 263 -17.32 -24.94 13.11
CA ALA A 263 -17.31 -26.36 13.46
C ALA A 263 -15.93 -26.81 13.94
N THR A 264 -14.88 -26.59 13.13
CA THR A 264 -13.52 -27.07 13.46
C THR A 264 -12.70 -26.10 14.29
N LYS A 265 -13.13 -24.83 14.40
CA LYS A 265 -12.39 -23.72 15.03
C LYS A 265 -11.06 -23.38 14.36
N ARG A 266 -10.81 -23.90 13.14
CA ARG A 266 -9.68 -23.47 12.31
C ARG A 266 -9.94 -22.07 11.77
N ALA A 267 -8.87 -21.29 11.66
CA ALA A 267 -8.93 -19.92 11.15
C ALA A 267 -7.91 -19.71 10.05
N PHE A 268 -8.27 -18.87 9.08
CA PHE A 268 -7.33 -18.22 8.17
C PHE A 268 -7.21 -16.76 8.60
N VAL A 269 -5.97 -16.25 8.68
CA VAL A 269 -5.69 -14.90 9.18
C VAL A 269 -5.02 -14.08 8.10
N SER A 270 -5.51 -12.85 7.93
CA SER A 270 -4.89 -11.82 7.10
C SER A 270 -4.74 -10.55 7.94
N SER A 271 -3.62 -9.86 7.82
CA SER A 271 -3.33 -8.68 8.64
C SER A 271 -2.62 -7.60 7.86
N LYS A 272 -2.90 -6.34 8.20
CA LYS A 272 -2.25 -5.15 7.67
C LYS A 272 -1.85 -4.23 8.81
N ARG A 273 -0.60 -3.78 8.80
CA ARG A 273 -0.05 -2.84 9.78
C ARG A 273 0.01 -1.45 9.19
#